data_AF-A0A8T2F1Y3-F1
#
_entry.id   AF-A0A8T2F1Y3-F1
#
_cell.length_a   1.000
_cell.length_b   1.000
_cell.length_c   1.000
_cell.angle_alpha   90.00
_cell.angle_beta   90.00
_cell.angle_gamma   90.00
#
_symmetry.space_group_name_H-M   'P 1'
#
loop_
_entity.id
_entity.type
_entity.pdbx_description
1 polymer ?
#
loop_
_entity_poly.entity_id
_entity_poly.type
_entity_poly.pdbx_seq_one_letter_code
_entity_poly.pdbx_strand_id
1 'polypeptide(L)'
;MAHFIDLNSLTNTLPSLPKLPESRKTGKSSGFACRRTEEFQEPDSVQITRRMTLGFAVSIGLTGILGENNVSLAQDNGFWIDGPLPIPPIYNNIVNEKTGTRTFIKKGVYVADIGTKGRMYRVKKNAFDLLAMEDLIGPDTLNYVKKYLRLKSTFLFYDFDNLISAAASEDKQPLTDLANRLFDNFEKLEDAAKTKNLAETESCYKDTKFLLQEVMTRMA
;
A
#
# COMPACT_ATOMS: atom_id res chain seq x y z
N MET A 1 -19.89 45.29 -37.10
CA MET A 1 -18.78 44.74 -37.91
C MET A 1 -17.92 43.90 -36.97
N ALA A 2 -18.04 42.58 -37.05
CA ALA A 2 -17.37 41.64 -36.15
C ALA A 2 -15.99 41.28 -36.73
N HIS A 3 -14.94 41.50 -35.96
CA HIS A 3 -13.59 41.05 -36.30
C HIS A 3 -13.42 39.61 -35.83
N PHE A 4 -13.38 38.66 -36.76
CA PHE A 4 -12.96 37.29 -36.49
C PHE A 4 -11.42 37.24 -36.46
N ILE A 5 -10.86 36.69 -35.38
CA ILE A 5 -9.43 36.41 -35.25
C ILE A 5 -9.21 34.96 -35.70
N ASP A 6 -8.34 34.79 -36.69
CA ASP A 6 -7.94 33.52 -37.27
C ASP A 6 -6.99 32.77 -36.33
N LEU A 7 -7.34 31.53 -35.96
CA LEU A 7 -6.63 30.70 -34.98
C LEU A 7 -5.47 29.88 -35.57
N ASN A 8 -5.20 29.99 -36.88
CA ASN A 8 -4.21 29.16 -37.55
C ASN A 8 -2.75 29.64 -37.47
N SER A 9 -2.45 30.71 -36.73
CA SER A 9 -1.10 31.31 -36.73
C SER A 9 -0.21 31.01 -35.49
N LEU A 10 -0.61 30.14 -34.56
CA LEU A 10 0.16 29.88 -33.32
C LEU A 10 0.92 28.54 -33.28
N THR A 11 0.98 27.80 -34.38
CA THR A 11 1.86 26.63 -34.46
C THR A 11 3.18 27.04 -35.09
N ASN A 12 4.19 27.37 -34.27
CA ASN A 12 5.62 27.23 -34.56
C ASN A 12 6.44 27.86 -33.42
N THR A 13 6.90 27.02 -32.50
CA THR A 13 8.21 27.03 -31.80
C THR A 13 8.08 26.41 -30.40
N LEU A 14 8.28 25.10 -30.30
CA LEU A 14 8.64 24.42 -29.04
C LEU A 14 10.12 24.02 -29.13
N PRO A 15 10.94 24.27 -28.09
CA PRO A 15 12.33 23.85 -28.08
C PRO A 15 12.45 22.33 -27.96
N SER A 16 13.43 21.76 -28.67
CA SER A 16 13.71 20.33 -28.74
C SER A 16 14.16 19.76 -27.38
N LEU A 17 13.50 18.68 -26.95
CA LEU A 17 13.84 17.87 -25.78
C LEU A 17 15.19 17.14 -25.97
N PRO A 18 16.11 17.13 -24.98
CA PRO A 18 17.39 16.42 -25.10
C PRO A 18 17.19 14.90 -25.12
N LYS A 19 17.85 14.23 -26.07
CA LYS A 19 17.82 12.77 -26.26
C LYS A 19 18.59 12.04 -25.16
N LEU A 20 17.93 11.07 -24.51
CA LEU A 20 18.57 10.08 -23.64
C LEU A 20 19.27 8.98 -24.47
N PRO A 21 20.40 8.42 -24.01
CA PRO A 21 21.12 7.36 -24.74
C PRO A 21 20.34 6.03 -24.75
N GLU A 22 20.31 5.41 -25.93
CA GLU A 22 19.71 4.09 -26.18
C GLU A 22 20.41 2.97 -25.40
N SER A 23 19.65 2.26 -24.56
CA SER A 23 20.06 0.98 -23.99
C SER A 23 19.75 -0.15 -24.97
N ARG A 24 20.80 -0.85 -25.41
CA ARG A 24 20.71 -2.04 -26.26
C ARG A 24 20.06 -3.19 -25.49
N LYS A 25 18.86 -3.61 -25.91
CA LYS A 25 18.23 -4.87 -25.49
C LYS A 25 18.91 -6.04 -26.21
N THR A 26 19.65 -6.88 -25.49
CA THR A 26 19.93 -8.26 -25.92
C THR A 26 18.97 -9.20 -25.20
N GLY A 27 18.04 -9.78 -25.96
CA GLY A 27 17.14 -10.81 -25.47
C GLY A 27 17.84 -12.16 -25.31
N LYS A 28 17.50 -12.88 -24.25
CA LYS A 28 17.49 -14.34 -24.21
C LYS A 28 16.21 -14.77 -23.48
N SER A 29 15.31 -15.40 -24.22
CA SER A 29 14.10 -16.03 -23.68
C SER A 29 14.48 -17.34 -22.98
N SER A 30 14.18 -17.47 -21.70
CA SER A 30 14.17 -18.76 -21.01
C SER A 30 12.75 -19.32 -21.09
N GLY A 31 12.54 -20.31 -21.97
CA GLY A 31 11.27 -21.02 -22.08
C GLY A 31 11.08 -21.97 -20.90
N PHE A 32 9.96 -21.82 -20.19
CA PHE A 32 9.49 -22.81 -19.23
C PHE A 32 8.63 -23.84 -19.98
N ALA A 33 9.15 -25.05 -20.15
CA ALA A 33 8.40 -26.18 -20.68
C ALA A 33 7.82 -27.00 -19.52
N CYS A 34 6.50 -26.88 -19.32
CA CYS A 34 5.72 -27.77 -18.47
C CYS A 34 5.31 -29.00 -19.29
N ARG A 35 5.67 -30.20 -18.85
CA ARG A 35 5.06 -31.46 -19.30
C ARG A 35 4.48 -32.17 -18.09
N ARG A 36 3.17 -32.44 -18.14
CA ARG A 36 2.49 -33.48 -17.36
C ARG A 36 2.28 -34.69 -18.27
N THR A 37 2.49 -35.90 -17.76
CA THR A 37 1.65 -37.09 -17.98
C THR A 37 1.94 -38.07 -16.85
N GLU A 38 0.88 -38.62 -16.26
CA GLU A 38 0.86 -39.64 -15.20
C GLU A 38 1.06 -41.04 -15.82
N GLU A 39 1.69 -41.99 -15.10
CA GLU A 39 1.07 -43.26 -14.65
C GLU A 39 2.10 -44.24 -14.03
N PHE A 40 1.58 -44.93 -13.01
CA PHE A 40 2.04 -46.02 -12.13
C PHE A 40 3.08 -47.05 -12.63
N GLN A 41 3.97 -47.49 -11.71
CA GLN A 41 4.04 -48.92 -11.27
C GLN A 41 4.95 -49.13 -10.02
N GLU A 42 4.52 -50.04 -9.14
CA GLU A 42 5.22 -50.54 -7.92
C GLU A 42 5.86 -51.94 -8.21
N PRO A 43 6.48 -52.68 -7.26
CA PRO A 43 7.93 -52.93 -7.19
C PRO A 43 8.35 -54.42 -7.37
N ASP A 44 9.63 -54.69 -7.05
CA ASP A 44 10.29 -55.97 -6.73
C ASP A 44 11.16 -56.71 -7.79
N SER A 45 12.45 -56.82 -7.45
CA SER A 45 13.21 -58.08 -7.25
C SER A 45 14.54 -58.31 -8.02
N VAL A 46 15.55 -58.72 -7.23
CA VAL A 46 16.68 -59.66 -7.48
C VAL A 46 17.93 -59.24 -8.29
N GLN A 47 18.96 -58.83 -7.52
CA GLN A 47 20.33 -59.41 -7.36
C GLN A 47 21.40 -59.55 -8.48
N ILE A 48 22.66 -59.36 -8.00
CA ILE A 48 23.98 -59.97 -8.36
C ILE A 48 24.97 -59.22 -9.29
N THR A 49 25.95 -58.58 -8.62
CA THR A 49 27.43 -58.72 -8.72
C THR A 49 28.17 -58.67 -10.07
N ARG A 50 29.09 -57.69 -10.23
CA ARG A 50 30.55 -57.89 -10.47
C ARG A 50 31.38 -56.59 -10.39
N ARG A 51 32.64 -56.75 -9.98
CA ARG A 51 33.64 -55.76 -9.50
C ARG A 51 34.29 -54.92 -10.59
N MET A 52 34.68 -53.68 -10.29
CA MET A 52 36.09 -53.21 -10.35
C MET A 52 36.23 -51.77 -9.83
N THR A 53 36.97 -51.62 -8.73
CA THR A 53 37.59 -50.38 -8.28
C THR A 53 38.83 -50.10 -9.13
N LEU A 54 38.92 -48.91 -9.72
CA LEU A 54 40.21 -48.31 -10.11
C LEU A 54 40.06 -46.79 -10.01
N GLY A 55 40.76 -46.20 -9.04
CA GLY A 55 40.77 -44.77 -8.82
C GLY A 55 41.59 -44.02 -9.86
N PHE A 56 41.24 -42.77 -10.08
CA PHE A 56 42.16 -41.71 -10.47
C PHE A 56 41.77 -40.45 -9.72
N ALA A 57 42.56 -40.14 -8.69
CA ALA A 57 42.58 -38.82 -8.08
C ALA A 57 43.26 -37.86 -9.05
N VAL A 58 42.57 -36.79 -9.46
CA VAL A 58 43.20 -35.63 -10.09
C VAL A 58 42.89 -34.43 -9.22
N SER A 59 43.83 -34.13 -8.33
CA SER A 59 43.93 -32.89 -7.58
C SER A 59 44.30 -31.76 -8.54
N ILE A 60 43.36 -30.88 -8.87
CA ILE A 60 43.69 -29.58 -9.43
C ILE A 60 44.04 -28.67 -8.25
N GLY A 61 45.33 -28.58 -7.95
CA GLY A 61 45.86 -27.56 -7.05
C GLY A 61 45.77 -26.21 -7.74
N LEU A 62 44.78 -25.40 -7.35
CA LEU A 62 44.78 -23.98 -7.65
C LEU A 62 45.57 -23.26 -6.54
N THR A 63 46.88 -23.20 -6.69
CA THR A 63 47.74 -22.32 -5.88
C THR A 63 47.53 -20.88 -6.36
N GLY A 64 46.45 -20.26 -5.87
CA GLY A 64 46.31 -18.81 -5.88
C GLY A 64 46.96 -18.25 -4.63
N ILE A 65 48.07 -17.52 -4.80
CA ILE A 65 48.66 -16.69 -3.76
C ILE A 65 47.56 -15.72 -3.29
N LEU A 66 47.09 -15.88 -2.05
CA LEU A 66 46.22 -14.91 -1.41
C LEU A 66 47.09 -13.70 -1.05
N GLY A 67 47.20 -12.77 -1.99
CA GLY A 67 47.69 -11.43 -1.68
C GLY A 67 46.79 -10.81 -0.64
N GLU A 68 47.38 -10.47 0.50
CA GLU A 68 46.79 -9.61 1.52
C GLU A 68 46.33 -8.28 0.90
N ASN A 69 45.26 -7.73 1.47
CA ASN A 69 44.73 -6.37 1.26
C ASN A 69 43.80 -6.14 0.05
N ASN A 70 42.69 -6.87 0.01
CA ASN A 70 41.47 -6.32 -0.61
C ASN A 70 40.71 -5.48 0.43
N VAL A 71 41.27 -4.32 0.78
CA VAL A 71 40.53 -3.29 1.52
C VAL A 71 39.46 -2.75 0.58
N SER A 72 38.19 -2.88 0.98
CA SER A 72 37.08 -2.28 0.26
C SER A 72 37.30 -0.76 0.19
N LEU A 73 37.44 -0.21 -1.02
CA LEU A 73 37.67 1.22 -1.26
C LEU A 73 36.36 2.05 -1.30
N ALA A 74 35.26 1.52 -0.78
CA ALA A 74 34.05 2.29 -0.62
C ALA A 74 34.27 3.28 0.53
N GLN A 75 34.69 4.51 0.18
CA GLN A 75 34.71 5.63 1.11
C GLN A 75 33.30 5.78 1.71
N ASP A 76 33.21 5.79 3.05
CA ASP A 76 31.96 6.13 3.73
C ASP A 76 31.51 7.51 3.25
N ASN A 77 30.33 7.56 2.63
CA ASN A 77 29.73 8.77 2.10
C ASN A 77 29.06 9.62 3.19
N GLY A 78 29.22 9.27 4.48
CA GLY A 78 28.76 10.04 5.63
C GLY A 78 27.24 10.17 5.74
N PHE A 79 26.52 9.46 4.87
CA PHE A 79 25.06 9.44 4.80
C PHE A 79 24.44 8.30 5.61
N TRP A 80 25.27 7.36 6.05
CA TRP A 80 24.85 6.23 6.87
C TRP A 80 25.11 6.55 8.34
N ILE A 81 24.14 6.20 9.18
CA ILE A 81 24.27 6.33 10.63
C ILE A 81 24.98 5.06 11.11
N ASP A 82 26.24 5.17 11.51
CA ASP A 82 27.07 4.04 11.97
C ASP A 82 26.73 3.57 13.41
N GLY A 83 25.48 3.71 13.80
CA GLY A 83 24.98 3.36 15.12
C GLY A 83 23.50 2.98 15.09
N PRO A 84 22.96 2.46 16.20
CA PRO A 84 21.52 2.22 16.31
C PRO A 84 20.77 3.51 15.98
N LEU A 85 19.71 3.41 15.15
CA LEU A 85 18.90 4.55 14.74
C LEU A 85 18.49 5.38 15.97
N PRO A 86 18.67 6.72 15.95
CA PRO A 86 18.28 7.55 17.06
C PRO A 86 16.78 7.39 17.30
N ILE A 87 16.42 6.99 18.52
CA ILE A 87 15.02 6.85 18.92
C ILE A 87 14.47 8.28 19.06
N PRO A 88 13.44 8.68 18.29
CA PRO A 88 12.89 10.01 18.39
C PRO A 88 12.32 10.24 19.79
N PRO A 89 12.61 11.39 20.44
CA PRO A 89 12.04 11.72 21.73
C PRO A 89 10.51 11.83 21.63
N ILE A 90 9.80 11.16 22.54
CA ILE A 90 8.34 11.19 22.64
C ILE A 90 7.96 12.40 23.51
N TYR A 91 7.42 13.46 22.90
CA TYR A 91 7.03 14.69 23.60
C TYR A 91 5.62 14.68 24.19
N ASN A 92 4.89 13.57 24.07
CA ASN A 92 3.51 13.51 24.53
C ASN A 92 3.45 13.02 25.99
N ASN A 93 2.84 13.82 26.87
CA ASN A 93 2.57 13.45 28.26
C ASN A 93 1.34 12.50 28.34
N ILE A 94 1.47 11.28 27.80
CA ILE A 94 0.39 10.29 27.70
C ILE A 94 0.30 9.37 28.94
N VAL A 95 0.82 9.83 30.08
CA VAL A 95 0.87 9.06 31.32
C VAL A 95 -0.43 9.27 32.09
N ASN A 96 -1.11 8.19 32.48
CA ASN A 96 -2.24 8.29 33.39
C ASN A 96 -1.73 8.63 34.80
N GLU A 97 -1.99 9.85 35.27
CA GLU A 97 -1.47 10.38 36.55
C GLU A 97 -1.85 9.54 37.77
N LYS A 98 -2.96 8.79 37.72
CA LYS A 98 -3.41 7.95 38.85
C LYS A 98 -2.74 6.59 38.92
N THR A 99 -2.25 6.06 37.81
CA THR A 99 -1.72 4.68 37.73
C THR A 99 -0.26 4.59 37.29
N GLY A 100 0.34 5.68 36.80
CA GLY A 100 1.74 5.71 36.33
C GLY A 100 2.01 4.85 35.09
N THR A 101 0.97 4.23 34.50
CA THR A 101 1.13 3.40 33.32
C THR A 101 1.22 4.27 32.06
N ARG A 102 2.24 4.03 31.22
CA ARG A 102 2.30 4.50 29.83
C ARG A 102 1.00 4.09 29.12
N THR A 103 0.09 5.02 28.87
CA THR A 103 -1.10 4.69 28.09
C THR A 103 -0.72 4.71 26.62
N PHE A 104 -1.11 3.66 25.92
CA PHE A 104 -1.23 3.71 24.47
C PHE A 104 -2.47 2.94 23.99
N ILE A 105 -2.81 1.79 24.60
CA ILE A 105 -3.76 0.84 24.01
C ILE A 105 -4.33 -0.10 25.10
N LYS A 106 -5.26 0.33 25.96
CA LYS A 106 -5.93 -0.63 26.89
C LYS A 106 -7.47 -0.64 26.84
N LYS A 107 -8.13 0.45 26.42
CA LYS A 107 -9.61 0.51 26.39
C LYS A 107 -10.21 1.35 25.24
N GLY A 108 -9.43 1.96 24.35
CA GLY A 108 -9.98 2.87 23.32
C GLY A 108 -9.06 3.10 22.14
N VAL A 109 -9.60 3.76 21.10
CA VAL A 109 -8.88 4.16 19.88
C VAL A 109 -8.23 5.53 20.13
N TYR A 110 -6.92 5.63 19.90
CA TYR A 110 -6.22 6.92 19.91
C TYR A 110 -6.26 7.56 18.52
N VAL A 111 -6.73 8.80 18.45
CA VAL A 111 -6.67 9.63 17.24
C VAL A 111 -5.83 10.86 17.55
N ALA A 112 -4.68 11.00 16.89
CA ALA A 112 -3.78 12.13 17.11
C ALA A 112 -4.41 13.42 16.58
N ASP A 113 -4.33 14.51 17.34
CA ASP A 113 -4.62 15.83 16.78
C ASP A 113 -3.42 16.29 15.94
N ILE A 114 -3.64 16.49 14.65
CA ILE A 114 -2.61 16.82 13.65
C ILE A 114 -2.94 18.12 12.91
N GLY A 115 -3.86 18.93 13.45
CA GLY A 115 -4.32 20.18 12.85
C GLY A 115 -5.16 19.97 11.58
N THR A 116 -5.72 21.06 11.03
CA THR A 116 -6.66 21.00 9.90
C THR A 116 -6.07 20.37 8.65
N LYS A 117 -4.87 20.79 8.24
CA LYS A 117 -4.17 20.22 7.07
C LYS A 117 -3.87 18.73 7.24
N GLY A 118 -3.43 18.33 8.43
CA GLY A 118 -3.20 16.91 8.74
C GLY A 118 -4.49 16.09 8.71
N ARG A 119 -5.58 16.64 9.27
CA ARG A 119 -6.91 16.00 9.26
C ARG A 119 -7.41 15.80 7.83
N MET A 120 -7.30 16.79 6.95
CA MET A 120 -7.66 16.63 5.52
C MET A 120 -6.85 15.50 4.86
N TYR A 121 -5.54 15.45 5.09
CA TYR A 121 -4.70 14.36 4.60
C TYR A 121 -5.13 13.00 5.15
N ARG A 122 -5.44 12.90 6.44
CA ARG A 122 -5.89 11.66 7.07
C ARG A 122 -7.27 11.22 6.58
N VAL A 123 -8.21 12.15 6.34
CA VAL A 123 -9.50 11.86 5.70
C VAL A 123 -9.28 11.29 4.30
N LYS A 124 -8.47 11.96 3.48
CA LYS A 124 -8.11 11.49 2.14
C LYS A 124 -7.48 10.10 2.18
N LYS A 125 -6.54 9.87 3.10
CA LYS A 125 -5.88 8.57 3.26
C LYS A 125 -6.86 7.47 3.66
N ASN A 126 -7.75 7.72 4.62
CA ASN A 126 -8.77 6.74 5.02
C ASN A 126 -9.79 6.49 3.89
N ALA A 127 -10.14 7.51 3.11
CA ALA A 127 -11.01 7.34 1.95
C ALA A 127 -10.35 6.47 0.87
N PHE A 128 -9.07 6.70 0.56
CA PHE A 128 -8.29 5.85 -0.33
C PHE A 128 -8.22 4.40 0.16
N ASP A 129 -7.96 4.21 1.45
CA ASP A 129 -7.87 2.90 2.07
C ASP A 129 -9.22 2.14 2.02
N LEU A 130 -10.34 2.85 2.09
CA LEU A 130 -11.69 2.30 1.93
C LEU A 130 -12.05 2.01 0.46
N LEU A 131 -11.49 2.74 -0.51
CA LEU A 131 -11.62 2.40 -1.94
C LEU A 131 -10.91 1.09 -2.28
N ALA A 132 -9.83 0.75 -1.57
CA ALA A 132 -9.15 -0.54 -1.70
C ALA A 132 -9.90 -1.69 -1.00
N MET A 133 -11.01 -1.41 -0.29
CA MET A 133 -11.83 -2.44 0.36
C MET A 133 -12.61 -3.29 -0.65
N GLU A 134 -12.72 -2.86 -1.91
CA GLU A 134 -13.37 -3.64 -2.98
C GLU A 134 -12.83 -5.06 -3.07
N ASP A 135 -11.50 -5.20 -2.98
CA ASP A 135 -10.81 -6.50 -3.03
C ASP A 135 -11.10 -7.38 -1.79
N LEU A 136 -11.62 -6.79 -0.71
CA LEU A 136 -12.02 -7.50 0.51
C LEU A 136 -13.48 -7.98 0.45
N ILE A 137 -14.29 -7.55 -0.52
CA ILE A 137 -15.70 -7.95 -0.62
C ILE A 137 -15.79 -9.30 -1.32
N GLY A 138 -16.19 -10.32 -0.58
CA GLY A 138 -16.34 -11.68 -1.07
C GLY A 138 -17.17 -12.54 -0.11
N PRO A 139 -17.57 -13.75 -0.52
CA PRO A 139 -18.54 -14.59 0.21
C PRO A 139 -18.19 -14.83 1.68
N ASP A 140 -16.91 -15.08 1.99
CA ASP A 140 -16.45 -15.43 3.34
C ASP A 140 -15.68 -14.30 4.05
N THR A 141 -15.64 -13.11 3.46
CA THR A 141 -14.79 -12.00 3.93
C THR A 141 -15.58 -10.79 4.43
N LEU A 142 -16.92 -10.82 4.39
CA LEU A 142 -17.79 -9.71 4.83
C LEU A 142 -17.56 -9.29 6.29
N ASN A 143 -17.11 -10.20 7.14
CA ASN A 143 -16.76 -9.88 8.52
C ASN A 143 -15.50 -8.98 8.61
N TYR A 144 -14.57 -9.09 7.65
CA TYR A 144 -13.44 -8.18 7.51
C TYR A 144 -13.89 -6.82 6.97
N VAL A 145 -14.76 -6.78 5.96
CA VAL A 145 -15.37 -5.55 5.43
C VAL A 145 -15.96 -4.73 6.58
N LYS A 146 -16.81 -5.35 7.41
CA LYS A 146 -17.41 -4.72 8.60
C LYS A 146 -16.37 -4.15 9.57
N LYS A 147 -15.37 -4.95 9.94
CA LYS A 147 -14.33 -4.52 10.91
C LYS A 147 -13.47 -3.39 10.35
N TYR A 148 -13.11 -3.49 9.08
CA TYR A 148 -12.28 -2.53 8.39
C TYR A 148 -13.01 -1.19 8.20
N LEU A 149 -14.27 -1.25 7.77
CA LEU A 149 -15.16 -0.10 7.67
C LEU A 149 -15.24 0.64 9.02
N ARG A 150 -15.62 -0.05 10.10
CA ARG A 150 -15.71 0.56 11.45
C ARG A 150 -14.42 1.25 11.89
N LEU A 151 -13.28 0.61 11.63
CA LEU A 151 -11.97 1.17 11.99
C LEU A 151 -11.71 2.48 11.23
N LYS A 152 -11.85 2.47 9.90
CA LYS A 152 -11.59 3.65 9.05
C LYS A 152 -12.61 4.76 9.28
N SER A 153 -13.89 4.39 9.43
CA SER A 153 -14.98 5.32 9.71
C SER A 153 -14.80 6.05 11.05
N THR A 154 -14.18 5.41 12.05
CA THR A 154 -13.88 6.08 13.33
C THR A 154 -12.95 7.28 13.14
N PHE A 155 -11.87 7.11 12.35
CA PHE A 155 -10.96 8.21 12.04
C PHE A 155 -11.63 9.27 11.17
N LEU A 156 -12.40 8.84 10.16
CA LEU A 156 -13.14 9.77 9.29
C LEU A 156 -14.13 10.62 10.09
N PHE A 157 -14.91 10.02 10.99
CA PHE A 157 -15.90 10.73 11.80
C PHE A 157 -15.23 11.80 12.66
N TYR A 158 -14.19 11.41 13.38
CA TYR A 158 -13.43 12.33 14.22
C TYR A 158 -12.85 13.50 13.42
N ASP A 159 -12.27 13.22 12.24
CA ASP A 159 -11.66 14.27 11.42
C ASP A 159 -12.71 15.15 10.73
N PHE A 160 -13.82 14.60 10.24
CA PHE A 160 -14.91 15.37 9.62
C PHE A 160 -15.55 16.34 10.60
N ASP A 161 -15.91 15.90 11.80
CA ASP A 161 -16.51 16.76 12.84
C ASP A 161 -15.64 17.99 13.13
N ASN A 162 -14.34 17.73 13.23
CA ASN A 162 -13.31 18.72 13.46
C ASN A 162 -13.07 19.66 12.26
N LEU A 163 -13.13 19.14 11.03
CA LEU A 163 -13.00 19.95 9.81
C LEU A 163 -14.23 20.84 9.59
N ILE A 164 -15.44 20.30 9.79
CA ILE A 164 -16.69 21.04 9.73
C ILE A 164 -16.68 22.17 10.76
N SER A 165 -16.27 21.89 11.99
CA SER A 165 -16.16 22.89 13.05
C SER A 165 -15.23 24.06 12.68
N ALA A 166 -14.11 23.74 12.02
CA ALA A 166 -13.10 24.70 11.59
C ALA A 166 -13.38 25.39 10.23
N ALA A 167 -14.36 24.92 9.45
CA ALA A 167 -14.66 25.45 8.13
C ALA A 167 -15.27 26.86 8.18
N ALA A 168 -15.16 27.61 7.09
CA ALA A 168 -15.87 28.87 6.90
C ALA A 168 -17.40 28.63 6.81
N SER A 169 -18.20 29.63 7.16
CA SER A 169 -19.67 29.49 7.21
C SER A 169 -20.29 29.01 5.90
N GLU A 170 -19.73 29.43 4.75
CA GLU A 170 -20.14 29.01 3.41
C GLU A 170 -19.84 27.52 3.11
N ASP A 171 -18.76 26.97 3.65
CA ASP A 171 -18.31 25.60 3.39
C ASP A 171 -18.84 24.59 4.41
N LYS A 172 -19.34 25.04 5.56
CA LYS A 172 -19.86 24.18 6.63
C LYS A 172 -20.99 23.29 6.16
N GLN A 173 -22.01 23.86 5.49
CA GLN A 173 -23.18 23.08 5.08
C GLN A 173 -22.83 22.05 3.99
N PRO A 174 -22.15 22.41 2.89
CA PRO A 174 -21.74 21.42 1.89
C PRO A 174 -20.88 20.29 2.45
N LEU A 175 -19.97 20.59 3.39
CA LEU A 175 -19.13 19.58 4.02
C LEU A 175 -19.92 18.66 4.96
N THR A 176 -20.88 19.23 5.69
CA THR A 176 -21.79 18.47 6.56
C THR A 176 -22.69 17.54 5.74
N ASP A 177 -23.24 18.02 4.62
CA ASP A 177 -24.10 17.21 3.74
C ASP A 177 -23.31 16.04 3.12
N LEU A 178 -22.05 16.28 2.72
CA LEU A 178 -21.16 15.23 2.23
C LEU A 178 -20.87 14.18 3.31
N ALA A 179 -20.55 14.63 4.54
CA ALA A 179 -20.28 13.73 5.65
C ALA A 179 -21.51 12.87 5.98
N ASN A 180 -22.69 13.46 6.09
CA ASN A 180 -23.93 12.72 6.38
C ASN A 180 -24.24 11.68 5.29
N ARG A 181 -24.20 12.08 4.01
CA ARG A 181 -24.39 11.14 2.89
C ARG A 181 -23.41 9.97 2.94
N LEU A 182 -22.15 10.22 3.30
CA LEU A 182 -21.12 9.19 3.43
C LEU A 182 -21.43 8.23 4.59
N PHE A 183 -21.74 8.76 5.78
CA PHE A 183 -22.00 7.93 6.96
C PHE A 183 -23.31 7.14 6.83
N ASP A 184 -24.37 7.70 6.23
CA ASP A 184 -25.59 6.97 5.91
C ASP A 184 -25.31 5.75 5.01
N ASN A 185 -24.38 5.88 4.06
CA ASN A 185 -23.98 4.76 3.21
C ASN A 185 -23.08 3.76 3.93
N PHE A 186 -22.21 4.22 4.84
CA PHE A 186 -21.44 3.33 5.69
C PHE A 186 -22.34 2.48 6.61
N GLU A 187 -23.41 3.05 7.16
CA GLU A 187 -24.36 2.32 7.99
C GLU A 187 -25.06 1.21 7.18
N LYS A 188 -25.56 1.54 5.98
CA LYS A 188 -26.15 0.55 5.06
C LYS A 188 -25.16 -0.56 4.68
N LEU A 189 -23.93 -0.18 4.34
CA LEU A 189 -22.88 -1.13 3.99
C LEU A 189 -22.51 -2.03 5.17
N GLU A 190 -22.44 -1.47 6.38
CA GLU A 190 -22.18 -2.24 7.59
C GLU A 190 -23.31 -3.24 7.87
N ASP A 191 -24.57 -2.81 7.74
CA ASP A 191 -25.73 -3.66 7.95
C ASP A 191 -25.80 -4.81 6.94
N ALA A 192 -25.56 -4.54 5.66
CA ALA A 192 -25.48 -5.57 4.62
C ALA A 192 -24.34 -6.59 4.89
N ALA A 193 -23.16 -6.10 5.30
CA ALA A 193 -22.04 -6.96 5.66
C ALA A 193 -22.32 -7.78 6.92
N LYS A 194 -23.07 -7.22 7.89
CA LYS A 194 -23.49 -7.87 9.14
C LYS A 194 -24.51 -8.98 8.90
N THR A 195 -25.46 -8.80 7.98
CA THR A 195 -26.43 -9.83 7.58
C THR A 195 -25.81 -10.89 6.66
N LYS A 196 -24.54 -10.71 6.28
CA LYS A 196 -23.80 -11.56 5.34
C LYS A 196 -24.45 -11.63 3.95
N ASN A 197 -25.13 -10.56 3.55
CA ASN A 197 -25.72 -10.46 2.23
C ASN A 197 -24.70 -9.90 1.23
N LEU A 198 -24.06 -10.78 0.45
CA LEU A 198 -23.02 -10.39 -0.50
C LEU A 198 -23.53 -9.42 -1.56
N ALA A 199 -24.67 -9.73 -2.20
CA ALA A 199 -25.21 -8.91 -3.29
C ALA A 199 -25.58 -7.49 -2.80
N GLU A 200 -26.17 -7.39 -1.61
CA GLU A 200 -26.49 -6.10 -1.00
C GLU A 200 -25.22 -5.35 -0.58
N THR A 201 -24.23 -6.04 -0.02
CA THR A 201 -22.93 -5.44 0.34
C THR A 201 -22.25 -4.84 -0.90
N GLU A 202 -22.20 -5.58 -2.01
CA GLU A 202 -21.64 -5.08 -3.28
C GLU A 202 -22.40 -3.87 -3.80
N SER A 203 -23.74 -3.87 -3.69
CA SER A 203 -24.56 -2.72 -4.09
C SER A 203 -24.28 -1.49 -3.22
N CYS A 204 -24.33 -1.63 -1.89
CA CYS A 204 -24.04 -0.54 -0.97
C CYS A 204 -22.60 -0.02 -1.12
N TYR A 205 -21.64 -0.90 -1.43
CA TYR A 205 -20.26 -0.50 -1.67
C TYR A 205 -20.12 0.35 -2.93
N LYS A 206 -20.85 0.04 -4.02
CA LYS A 206 -20.83 0.86 -5.25
C LYS A 206 -21.29 2.30 -4.97
N ASP A 207 -22.36 2.47 -4.20
CA ASP A 207 -22.85 3.80 -3.81
C ASP A 207 -21.83 4.52 -2.92
N THR A 208 -21.26 3.79 -1.95
CA THR A 208 -20.20 4.29 -1.06
C THR A 208 -18.96 4.74 -1.83
N LYS A 209 -18.55 3.98 -2.86
CA LYS A 209 -17.36 4.23 -3.67
C LYS A 209 -17.42 5.59 -4.36
N PHE A 210 -18.59 5.99 -4.87
CA PHE A 210 -18.79 7.31 -5.47
C PHE A 210 -18.56 8.45 -4.45
N LEU A 211 -19.11 8.29 -3.24
CA LEU A 211 -18.93 9.28 -2.17
C LEU A 211 -17.48 9.35 -1.69
N LEU A 212 -16.79 8.21 -1.61
CA LEU A 212 -15.36 8.19 -1.27
C LEU A 212 -14.51 8.92 -2.33
N GLN A 213 -14.86 8.82 -3.61
CA GLN A 213 -14.20 9.60 -4.69
C GLN A 213 -14.51 11.10 -4.57
N GLU A 214 -15.74 11.47 -4.21
CA GLU A 214 -16.12 12.85 -3.92
C GLU A 214 -15.28 13.41 -2.76
N VAL A 215 -15.12 12.65 -1.67
CA VAL A 215 -14.25 13.00 -0.53
C VAL A 215 -12.80 13.18 -0.96
N MET A 216 -12.26 12.26 -1.77
CA MET A 216 -10.88 12.36 -2.28
C MET A 216 -10.64 13.65 -3.07
N THR A 217 -11.66 14.10 -3.82
CA THR A 217 -11.63 15.33 -4.61
C THR A 217 -11.73 16.57 -3.73
N ARG A 218 -12.59 16.53 -2.69
CA ARG A 218 -12.77 17.66 -1.75
C ARG A 218 -11.58 17.87 -0.81
N MET A 219 -10.86 16.81 -0.47
CA MET A 219 -9.68 16.85 0.39
C MET A 219 -8.38 17.01 -0.41
N ALA A 220 -8.48 17.41 -1.68
CA ALA A 220 -7.35 17.49 -2.61
C ALA A 220 -6.40 18.66 -2.33
#